data_AF-A0A323V2R5-F1
#
_entry.id   AF-A0A323V2R5-F1
#
_cell.length_a   1.000
_cell.length_b   1.000
_cell.length_c   1.000
_cell.angle_alpha   90.00
_cell.angle_beta   90.00
_cell.angle_gamma   90.00
#
_symmetry.space_group_name_H-M   'P 1'
#
loop_
_entity.id
_entity.type
_entity.pdbx_description
1 polymer ?
#
loop_
_entity_poly.entity_id
_entity_poly.type
_entity_poly.pdbx_seq_one_letter_code
_entity_poly.pdbx_strand_id
1 'polypeptide(L)' 'MSGANDPYDPKQVAALSAEALDAAVSAATEAFAGAADLEALAAVRPAHLGDR' A
#
# COMPACT_ATOMS: atom_id res chain seq x y z
N MET A 1 2.14 -27.51 -11.76
CA MET A 1 2.88 -27.56 -10.49
C MET A 1 2.34 -26.44 -9.61
N SER A 2 1.51 -26.78 -8.63
CA SER A 2 0.94 -25.81 -7.69
C SER A 2 2.07 -25.26 -6.83
N GLY A 3 2.41 -23.98 -7.00
CA GLY A 3 3.34 -23.28 -6.11
C GLY A 3 2.83 -23.35 -4.69
N ALA A 4 3.76 -23.41 -3.73
CA ALA A 4 3.50 -23.54 -2.31
C ALA A 4 2.28 -22.72 -1.87
N ASN A 5 1.29 -23.40 -1.27
CA ASN A 5 0.35 -22.71 -0.39
C ASN A 5 1.19 -22.19 0.77
N ASP A 6 1.61 -20.93 0.70
CA ASP A 6 2.23 -20.26 1.84
C ASP A 6 1.31 -20.47 3.05
N PRO A 7 1.84 -20.94 4.19
CA PRO A 7 1.03 -21.12 5.37
C PRO A 7 0.46 -19.75 5.74
N TYR A 8 -0.86 -19.66 5.77
CA TYR A 8 -1.63 -18.48 6.15
C TYR A 8 -0.97 -17.75 7.34
N ASP A 9 -0.39 -16.57 7.09
CA ASP A 9 0.12 -15.71 8.15
C ASP A 9 -1.02 -14.79 8.60
N PRO A 10 -1.58 -14.98 9.81
CA PRO A 10 -2.65 -14.12 10.32
C PRO A 10 -2.28 -12.63 10.34
N LYS A 11 -0.99 -12.27 10.35
CA LYS A 11 -0.54 -10.87 10.24
C LYS A 11 -0.73 -10.31 8.84
N GLN A 12 -0.56 -11.12 7.79
CA GLN A 12 -0.86 -10.72 6.42
C GLN A 12 -2.35 -10.45 6.22
N VAL A 13 -3.21 -11.17 6.94
CA VAL A 13 -4.66 -10.90 6.94
C VAL A 13 -5.02 -9.66 7.75
N ALA A 14 -4.35 -9.40 8.87
CA ALA A 14 -4.53 -8.15 9.60
C ALA A 14 -4.20 -6.93 8.73
N ALA A 15 -3.15 -7.02 7.89
CA ALA A 15 -2.79 -5.98 6.92
C ALA A 15 -3.82 -5.79 5.78
N LEU A 16 -4.70 -6.77 5.57
CA LEU A 16 -5.79 -6.74 4.59
C LEU A 16 -7.17 -6.57 5.22
N SER A 17 -7.23 -6.25 6.52
CA SER A 17 -8.48 -5.87 7.19
C SER A 17 -9.06 -4.60 6.56
N ALA A 18 -10.38 -4.42 6.64
CA ALA A 18 -11.05 -3.24 6.09
C ALA A 18 -10.48 -1.95 6.67
N GLU A 19 -10.21 -1.95 7.97
CA GLU A 19 -9.64 -0.81 8.68
C GLU A 19 -8.21 -0.50 8.22
N ALA A 20 -7.39 -1.53 7.97
CA ALA A 20 -6.04 -1.35 7.45
C ALA A 20 -6.05 -0.81 6.01
N LEU A 21 -6.99 -1.28 5.18
CA LEU A 21 -7.16 -0.79 3.81
C LEU A 21 -7.65 0.66 3.79
N ASP A 22 -8.63 1.02 4.61
CA ASP A 22 -9.13 2.39 4.73
C ASP A 22 -8.03 3.34 5.21
N ALA A 23 -7.25 2.93 6.21
CA ALA A 23 -6.10 3.69 6.68
C ALA A 23 -5.04 3.87 5.57
N ALA A 24 -4.76 2.82 4.79
CA ALA A 24 -3.80 2.89 3.68
C ALA A 24 -4.28 3.85 2.58
N VAL A 25 -5.58 3.86 2.26
CA VAL A 25 -6.19 4.78 1.27
C VAL A 25 -6.17 6.22 1.77
N SER A 26 -6.49 6.46 3.05
CA SER A 26 -6.43 7.79 3.65
C SER A 26 -5.01 8.34 3.62
N ALA A 27 -4.03 7.54 4.05
CA ALA A 27 -2.62 7.92 4.05
C ALA A 27 -2.10 8.21 2.64
N ALA A 28 -2.47 7.40 1.65
CA ALA A 28 -2.12 7.67 0.25
C ALA A 28 -2.73 8.98 -0.23
N THR A 29 -4.01 9.21 0.05
CA THR A 29 -4.72 10.43 -0.37
C THR A 29 -4.06 11.69 0.19
N GLU A 30 -3.70 11.68 1.47
CA GLU A 30 -2.98 12.78 2.13
C GLU A 30 -1.59 13.00 1.51
N ALA A 31 -0.83 11.93 1.27
CA ALA A 31 0.49 12.02 0.68
C ALA A 31 0.48 12.58 -0.75
N PHE A 32 -0.49 12.14 -1.57
CA PHE A 32 -0.66 12.66 -2.93
C PHE A 32 -1.16 14.11 -2.94
N ALA A 33 -2.06 14.50 -2.02
CA ALA A 33 -2.51 15.88 -1.90
C ALA A 33 -1.40 16.84 -1.43
N GLY A 34 -0.45 16.33 -0.63
CA GLY A 34 0.72 17.10 -0.16
C GLY A 34 1.85 17.25 -1.17
N ALA A 35 1.83 16.51 -2.28
CA ALA A 35 2.87 16.58 -3.30
C ALA A 35 2.67 17.84 -4.18
N ALA A 36 3.60 18.81 -4.06
CA ALA A 36 3.49 20.11 -4.72
C ALA A 36 4.04 20.14 -6.16
N ASP A 37 4.75 19.09 -6.58
CA ASP A 37 5.37 19.00 -7.89
C ASP A 37 5.49 17.55 -8.37
N LEU A 38 5.99 17.39 -9.61
CA LEU A 38 6.14 16.09 -10.25
C LEU A 38 7.20 15.22 -9.58
N GLU A 39 8.21 15.81 -8.94
CA GLU A 39 9.26 15.07 -8.23
C GLU A 39 8.71 14.48 -6.94
N ALA A 40 7.95 15.27 -6.16
CA ALA A 40 7.24 14.82 -4.98
C ALA A 40 6.20 13.74 -5.31
N LEU A 41 5.44 13.90 -6.41
CA LEU A 41 4.50 12.87 -6.86
C LEU A 41 5.21 11.57 -7.28
N ALA A 42 6.37 11.68 -7.90
CA ALA A 42 7.18 10.52 -8.27
C ALA A 42 7.74 9.80 -7.03
N ALA A 43 8.07 10.52 -5.96
CA ALA A 43 8.54 9.94 -4.71
C ALA A 43 7.43 9.24 -3.90
N VAL A 44 6.20 9.78 -3.91
CA VAL A 44 5.06 9.21 -3.16
C VAL A 44 4.50 7.95 -3.83
N ARG A 45 4.56 7.86 -5.17
CA ARG A 45 3.99 6.75 -5.94
C ARG A 45 4.50 5.35 -5.55
N PRO A 46 5.83 5.08 -5.50
CA PRO A 46 6.38 3.79 -5.06
C PRO A 46 5.85 3.33 -3.70
N ALA A 47 5.69 4.28 -2.77
CA ALA A 47 5.40 4.00 -1.38
C ALA A 47 3.97 3.49 -1.16
N HIS A 48 3.03 3.85 -2.03
CA HIS A 48 1.62 3.48 -1.90
C HIS A 48 1.13 2.50 -2.98
N LEU A 49 1.72 2.53 -4.18
CA LEU A 49 1.27 1.70 -5.30
C LEU A 49 2.21 0.53 -5.62
N GLY A 50 3.39 0.51 -5.00
CA GLY A 50 4.46 -0.40 -5.36
C GLY A 50 5.21 0.06 -6.61
N ASP A 51 6.44 -0.41 -6.74
CA ASP A 51 7.41 -0.01 -7.78
C ASP A 51 7.75 -1.15 -8.76
N ARG A 52 6.99 -2.25 -8.71
CA ARG A 52 7.30 -3.50 -9.41
C ARG A 52 6.62 -3.64 -10.76
#